data_AF-A0A8J6MGD4-F1
#
_entry.id   AF-A0A8J6MGD4-F1
#
_cell.length_a   1.000
_cell.length_b   1.000
_cell.length_c   1.000
_cell.angle_alpha   90.00
_cell.angle_beta   90.00
_cell.angle_gamma   90.00
#
_symmetry.space_group_name_H-M   'P 1'
#
loop_
_entity.id
_entity.type
_entity.pdbx_description
1 polymer ?
#
loop_
_entity_poly.entity_id
_entity_poly.type
_entity_poly.pdbx_seq_one_letter_code
_entity_poly.pdbx_strand_id
1 'polypeptide(L)'
;YIYETGAHNGKRVQALGGAKNHMVVMPDADIDQAVDGLIGAAYGSAGERCMAISVAVLVGDVADKIIPKLAARAKALKIKNGMELDAEMGPIVTAQARDKIEDYIAIGVEEGATLVVDGRGHKVEGYENGFFTGGTLFDHATAEMRIYKEEIFGPVLVCVRVKDFAEAVKLVNDHEYGNGVACYTSDGNVAREFARRIQVGMVGINVPIPVPMAWHGFGGWKRSLFGDMHAYGEEGVRFYTKQKSVMQRWSSSIARGAEFVLPRSKNITAPITLVTGGSRGIGAAIALLCARAGHDVAINYASDAAAGDSVAAQVRALGRRAITVQADVADEAQVLAMFSRIDTELGPLTALVNNAGIVAPGMRLDEMSVDRWQRVFNVNVIGSLLCCRAAVLRMSTRHGGTGGAIVNLSSRAAVFGSPGIYVDYAASKGAIDSLTVGLARELIAEGIRVNGVRPGIIDTDIHASGGMGAMAHEAAAGVPIGRMGTALEVAQAVVWLLSNASSYTVGSMLDVGGGR
;
A
#
# COMPACT_ATOMS: atom_id res chain seq x y z
N TYR A 1 25.41 -28.19 -5.49
CA TYR A 1 24.37 -28.75 -6.38
C TYR A 1 23.18 -27.80 -6.58
N ILE A 2 22.16 -27.71 -5.71
CA ILE A 2 20.93 -26.94 -6.03
C ILE A 2 21.20 -25.47 -6.37
N TYR A 3 21.99 -24.77 -5.54
CA TYR A 3 22.38 -23.38 -5.79
C TYR A 3 23.12 -23.23 -7.12
N GLU A 4 24.20 -23.99 -7.30
CA GLU A 4 25.03 -24.02 -8.50
C GLU A 4 24.22 -24.30 -9.77
N THR A 5 23.46 -25.39 -9.81
CA THR A 5 22.63 -25.76 -10.96
C THR A 5 21.57 -24.71 -11.25
N GLY A 6 20.90 -24.17 -10.23
CA GLY A 6 19.87 -23.15 -10.44
C GLY A 6 20.46 -21.83 -10.96
N ALA A 7 21.59 -21.40 -10.41
CA ALA A 7 22.32 -20.22 -10.87
C ALA A 7 22.85 -20.39 -12.31
N HIS A 8 23.41 -21.56 -12.65
CA HIS A 8 23.80 -21.89 -14.03
C HIS A 8 22.65 -21.79 -15.03
N ASN A 9 21.42 -22.07 -14.57
CA ASN A 9 20.20 -21.94 -15.38
C ASN A 9 19.56 -20.54 -15.29
N GLY A 10 20.27 -19.53 -14.78
CA GLY A 10 19.80 -18.14 -14.68
C GLY A 10 18.68 -17.91 -13.67
N LYS A 11 18.41 -18.86 -12.77
CA LYS A 11 17.39 -18.72 -11.73
C LYS A 11 18.00 -18.07 -10.48
N ARG A 12 17.21 -17.26 -9.79
CA ARG A 12 17.51 -16.88 -8.40
C ARG A 12 17.32 -18.11 -7.52
N VAL A 13 18.29 -18.38 -6.65
CA VAL A 13 18.26 -19.53 -5.74
C VAL A 13 18.59 -19.07 -4.33
N GLN A 14 17.80 -19.55 -3.39
CA GLN A 14 18.02 -19.46 -1.96
C GLN A 14 18.00 -20.90 -1.44
N ALA A 15 19.16 -21.42 -1.02
CA ALA A 15 19.31 -22.79 -0.55
C ALA A 15 19.94 -22.81 0.84
N LEU A 16 19.20 -23.32 1.82
CA LEU A 16 19.64 -23.42 3.21
C LEU A 16 20.29 -24.80 3.42
N GLY A 17 21.46 -24.80 4.05
CA GLY A 17 22.32 -25.97 4.19
C GLY A 17 22.26 -26.60 5.58
N GLY A 18 23.28 -27.42 5.87
CA GLY A 18 23.47 -28.07 7.17
C GLY A 18 23.97 -27.13 8.26
N ALA A 19 24.11 -27.69 9.46
CA ALA A 19 24.49 -26.95 10.65
C ALA A 19 25.37 -27.76 11.62
N LYS A 20 26.08 -27.02 12.47
CA LYS A 20 26.74 -27.54 13.66
C LYS A 20 26.74 -26.44 14.72
N ASN A 21 25.60 -26.25 15.36
CA ASN A 21 25.41 -25.08 16.22
C ASN A 21 26.10 -25.28 17.56
N HIS A 22 26.82 -24.25 17.99
CA HIS A 22 27.52 -24.19 19.26
C HIS A 22 26.70 -23.41 20.29
N MET A 23 26.71 -23.88 21.53
CA MET A 23 26.34 -23.08 22.69
C MET A 23 27.59 -22.85 23.55
N VAL A 24 28.03 -21.60 23.62
CA VAL A 24 29.10 -21.18 24.53
C VAL A 24 28.51 -20.97 25.92
N VAL A 25 29.08 -21.63 26.92
CA VAL A 25 28.69 -21.45 28.32
C VAL A 25 29.86 -20.81 29.05
N MET A 26 29.65 -19.58 29.53
CA MET A 26 30.64 -18.84 30.29
C MET A 26 30.63 -19.24 31.77
N PRO A 27 31.73 -19.03 32.52
CA PRO A 27 31.79 -19.38 33.95
C PRO A 27 30.74 -18.66 34.83
N ASP A 28 30.24 -17.52 34.37
CA ASP A 28 29.24 -16.69 35.04
C ASP A 28 27.79 -17.00 34.62
N ALA A 29 27.59 -18.02 33.76
CA ALA A 29 26.27 -18.44 33.33
C ALA A 29 25.45 -19.06 34.48
N ASP A 30 24.12 -18.91 34.42
CA ASP A 30 23.22 -19.73 35.19
C ASP A 30 23.28 -21.19 34.67
N ILE A 31 23.88 -22.06 35.48
CA ILE A 31 24.14 -23.45 35.10
C ILE A 31 22.85 -24.24 34.92
N ASP A 32 21.82 -23.99 35.72
CA ASP A 32 20.58 -24.76 35.63
C ASP A 32 19.80 -24.37 34.37
N GLN A 33 19.77 -23.09 34.02
CA GLN A 33 19.20 -22.63 32.75
C GLN A 33 20.00 -23.10 31.53
N ALA A 34 21.34 -23.13 31.63
CA ALA A 34 22.18 -23.65 30.54
C ALA A 34 21.96 -25.14 30.32
N VAL A 35 21.83 -25.94 31.40
CA VAL A 35 21.50 -27.38 31.30
C VAL A 35 20.14 -27.59 30.66
N ASP A 36 19.11 -26.88 31.13
CA ASP A 36 17.76 -27.01 30.56
C ASP A 36 17.73 -26.64 29.06
N GLY A 37 18.39 -25.53 28.71
CA GLY A 37 18.55 -25.10 27.33
C GLY A 37 19.30 -26.11 26.45
N LEU A 38 20.39 -26.70 26.94
CA LEU A 38 21.13 -27.75 26.23
C LEU A 38 20.30 -29.02 26.05
N ILE A 39 19.57 -29.45 27.07
CA ILE A 39 18.73 -30.66 26.99
C ILE A 39 17.65 -30.49 25.91
N GLY A 40 16.90 -29.37 25.95
CA GLY A 40 15.86 -29.10 24.97
C GLY A 40 16.40 -28.89 23.55
N ALA A 41 17.57 -28.25 23.41
CA ALA A 41 18.12 -27.93 22.10
C ALA A 41 18.92 -29.07 21.45
N ALA A 42 19.53 -29.96 22.23
CA ALA A 42 20.28 -31.10 21.70
C ALA A 42 19.40 -32.32 21.42
N TYR A 43 18.44 -32.61 22.31
CA TYR A 43 17.67 -33.85 22.28
C TYR A 43 16.22 -33.66 21.82
N GLY A 44 15.70 -32.43 21.84
CA GLY A 44 14.36 -32.13 21.32
C GLY A 44 14.22 -32.50 19.84
N SER A 45 13.11 -33.15 19.48
CA SER A 45 12.91 -33.76 18.15
C SER A 45 14.04 -34.73 17.76
N ALA A 46 14.59 -35.45 18.75
CA ALA A 46 15.72 -36.36 18.59
C ALA A 46 16.96 -35.74 17.92
N GLY A 47 17.16 -34.42 18.07
CA GLY A 47 18.28 -33.71 17.46
C GLY A 47 18.20 -33.55 15.93
N GLU A 48 17.11 -33.98 15.29
CA GLU A 48 16.87 -33.87 13.84
C GLU A 48 16.42 -32.46 13.44
N ARG A 49 17.20 -31.44 13.83
CA ARG A 49 16.91 -30.03 13.60
C ARG A 49 18.18 -29.31 13.13
N CYS A 50 18.10 -28.54 12.06
CA CYS A 50 19.19 -27.65 11.64
C CYS A 50 19.55 -26.59 12.71
N MET A 51 18.65 -26.35 13.67
CA MET A 51 18.86 -25.45 14.80
C MET A 51 19.14 -26.18 16.13
N ALA A 52 19.36 -27.50 16.09
CA ALA A 52 19.79 -28.23 17.28
C ALA A 52 21.18 -27.76 17.73
N ILE A 53 21.38 -27.65 19.04
CA ILE A 53 22.71 -27.43 19.61
C ILE A 53 23.38 -28.78 19.70
N SER A 54 24.39 -29.00 18.86
CA SER A 54 25.14 -30.26 18.82
C SER A 54 26.52 -30.14 19.47
N VAL A 55 26.98 -28.92 19.76
CA VAL A 55 28.24 -28.67 20.45
C VAL A 55 28.03 -27.72 21.64
N ALA A 56 28.43 -28.14 22.83
CA ALA A 56 28.57 -27.26 23.99
C ALA A 56 30.03 -26.85 24.14
N VAL A 57 30.32 -25.55 24.09
CA VAL A 57 31.66 -24.99 24.27
C VAL A 57 31.77 -24.45 25.68
N LEU A 58 32.49 -25.17 26.53
CA LEU A 58 32.54 -24.96 27.97
C LEU A 58 33.81 -24.18 28.30
N VAL A 59 33.65 -22.93 28.74
CA VAL A 59 34.77 -22.02 28.99
C VAL A 59 35.26 -22.15 30.44
N GLY A 60 36.57 -22.36 30.61
CA GLY A 60 37.20 -22.43 31.93
C GLY A 60 36.77 -23.66 32.73
N ASP A 61 36.36 -23.45 33.99
CA ASP A 61 36.00 -24.51 34.95
C ASP A 61 34.52 -24.94 34.87
N VAL A 62 33.72 -24.33 34.00
CA VAL A 62 32.26 -24.55 33.95
C VAL A 62 31.88 -26.00 33.65
N ALA A 63 32.76 -26.72 32.95
CA ALA A 63 32.53 -28.09 32.54
C ALA A 63 32.34 -29.04 33.73
N ASP A 64 33.05 -28.81 34.83
CA ASP A 64 32.98 -29.65 36.03
C ASP A 64 31.62 -29.53 36.74
N LYS A 65 30.92 -28.40 36.55
CA LYS A 65 29.59 -28.13 37.11
C LYS A 65 28.48 -28.64 36.20
N ILE A 66 28.65 -28.54 34.87
CA ILE A 66 27.58 -28.77 33.90
C ILE A 66 27.50 -30.22 33.41
N ILE A 67 28.63 -30.90 33.20
CA ILE A 67 28.67 -32.27 32.64
C ILE A 67 27.89 -33.27 33.50
N PRO A 68 28.03 -33.30 34.84
CA PRO A 68 27.26 -34.24 35.67
C PRO A 68 25.74 -34.00 35.58
N LYS A 69 25.31 -32.74 35.51
CA LYS A 69 23.89 -32.37 35.40
C LYS A 69 23.32 -32.74 34.03
N LEU A 70 24.06 -32.49 32.95
CA LEU A 70 23.70 -32.92 31.60
C LEU A 70 23.60 -34.44 31.50
N ALA A 71 24.59 -35.17 32.05
CA ALA A 71 24.59 -36.63 32.04
C ALA A 71 23.38 -37.21 32.79
N ALA A 72 23.04 -36.65 33.95
CA ALA A 72 21.85 -37.05 34.70
C ALA A 72 20.56 -36.80 33.92
N ARG A 73 20.42 -35.61 33.28
CA ARG A 73 19.22 -35.28 32.52
C ARG A 73 19.09 -36.05 31.21
N ALA A 74 20.18 -36.28 30.49
CA ALA A 74 20.19 -37.08 29.26
C ALA A 74 19.77 -38.54 29.52
N LYS A 75 20.23 -39.14 30.63
CA LYS A 75 19.80 -40.49 31.05
C LYS A 75 18.33 -40.57 31.42
N ALA A 76 17.76 -39.47 31.91
CA ALA A 76 16.37 -39.38 32.36
C ALA A 76 15.39 -38.97 31.24
N LEU A 77 15.85 -38.87 29.99
CA LEU A 77 14.97 -38.53 28.86
C LEU A 77 13.85 -39.56 28.70
N LYS A 78 12.61 -39.08 28.57
CA LYS A 78 11.45 -39.91 28.26
C LYS A 78 11.37 -40.20 26.76
N ILE A 79 12.03 -41.27 26.33
CA ILE A 79 12.04 -41.73 24.95
C ILE A 79 10.88 -42.70 24.73
N LYS A 80 9.92 -42.31 23.89
CA LYS A 80 8.64 -43.02 23.73
C LYS A 80 8.09 -42.89 22.31
N ASN A 81 6.92 -43.48 22.05
CA ASN A 81 6.18 -43.18 20.84
C ASN A 81 5.78 -41.69 20.83
N GLY A 82 5.98 -40.99 19.71
CA GLY A 82 5.66 -39.56 19.60
C GLY A 82 4.17 -39.20 19.76
N MET A 83 3.28 -40.19 19.78
CA MET A 83 1.85 -40.01 20.10
C MET A 83 1.57 -39.93 21.61
N GLU A 84 2.55 -40.27 22.46
CA GLU A 84 2.44 -40.18 23.90
C GLU A 84 2.74 -38.76 24.39
N LEU A 85 1.81 -38.15 25.13
CA LEU A 85 1.89 -36.73 25.53
C LEU A 85 3.05 -36.40 26.45
N ASP A 86 3.59 -37.37 27.19
CA ASP A 86 4.73 -37.19 28.07
C ASP A 86 6.06 -37.62 27.44
N ALA A 87 6.08 -37.93 26.13
CA ALA A 87 7.31 -38.17 25.39
C ALA A 87 8.13 -36.87 25.30
N GLU A 88 9.39 -36.92 25.75
CA GLU A 88 10.35 -35.83 25.55
C GLU A 88 11.09 -35.99 24.21
N MET A 89 11.23 -37.23 23.73
CA MET A 89 11.92 -37.57 22.48
C MET A 89 11.25 -38.76 21.79
N GLY A 90 11.09 -38.66 20.46
CA GLY A 90 10.55 -39.71 19.60
C GLY A 90 11.63 -40.54 18.89
N PRO A 91 11.24 -41.40 17.91
CA PRO A 91 12.18 -42.13 17.07
C PRO A 91 12.88 -41.21 16.05
N ILE A 92 14.00 -41.69 15.49
CA ILE A 92 14.68 -41.14 14.33
C ILE A 92 13.86 -41.39 13.06
N VAL A 93 14.01 -40.55 12.03
CA VAL A 93 13.21 -40.62 10.81
C VAL A 93 13.28 -41.96 10.05
N THR A 94 14.45 -42.62 10.03
CA THR A 94 14.66 -43.90 9.32
C THR A 94 15.68 -44.79 10.04
N ALA A 95 15.64 -46.10 9.76
CA ALA A 95 16.64 -47.05 10.25
C ALA A 95 18.06 -46.68 9.81
N GLN A 96 18.24 -46.25 8.56
CA GLN A 96 19.56 -45.86 8.04
C GLN A 96 20.11 -44.62 8.76
N ALA A 97 19.24 -43.65 9.09
CA ALA A 97 19.65 -42.48 9.87
C ALA A 97 20.03 -42.87 11.30
N ARG A 98 19.26 -43.75 11.95
CA ARG A 98 19.59 -44.30 13.27
C ARG A 98 20.96 -44.99 13.24
N ASP A 99 21.19 -45.89 12.30
CA ASP A 99 22.44 -46.65 12.20
C ASP A 99 23.63 -45.71 11.96
N LYS A 100 23.47 -44.72 11.08
CA LYS A 100 24.48 -43.68 10.87
C LYS A 100 24.79 -42.92 12.16
N ILE A 101 23.78 -42.54 12.96
CA ILE A 101 23.99 -41.84 14.23
C ILE A 101 24.81 -42.73 15.18
N GLU A 102 24.46 -44.01 15.32
CA GLU A 102 25.19 -44.94 16.18
C GLU A 102 26.64 -45.17 15.72
N ASP A 103 26.88 -45.17 14.40
CA ASP A 103 28.23 -45.20 13.82
C ASP A 103 29.05 -43.96 14.20
N TYR A 104 28.46 -42.75 14.19
CA TYR A 104 29.16 -41.55 14.68
C TYR A 104 29.48 -41.62 16.17
N ILE A 105 28.62 -42.24 16.97
CA ILE A 105 28.92 -42.47 18.38
C ILE A 105 30.12 -43.42 18.52
N ALA A 106 30.19 -44.49 17.72
CA ALA A 106 31.36 -45.36 17.70
C ALA A 106 32.64 -44.60 17.30
N ILE A 107 32.57 -43.80 16.22
CA ILE A 107 33.70 -42.96 15.76
C ILE A 107 34.17 -42.00 16.86
N GLY A 108 33.25 -41.36 17.59
CA GLY A 108 33.61 -40.46 18.68
C GLY A 108 34.44 -41.15 19.78
N VAL A 109 34.09 -42.39 20.13
CA VAL A 109 34.86 -43.21 21.08
C VAL A 109 36.23 -43.57 20.49
N GLU A 110 36.28 -43.99 19.23
CA GLU A 110 37.52 -44.37 18.55
C GLU A 110 38.51 -43.20 18.42
N GLU A 111 38.00 -41.99 18.18
CA GLU A 111 38.82 -40.77 18.08
C GLU A 111 39.25 -40.23 19.45
N GLY A 112 38.77 -40.81 20.55
CA GLY A 112 39.23 -40.54 21.92
C GLY A 112 38.37 -39.56 22.71
N ALA A 113 37.14 -39.26 22.27
CA ALA A 113 36.20 -38.51 23.10
C ALA A 113 35.66 -39.39 24.24
N THR A 114 35.42 -38.78 25.40
CA THR A 114 34.88 -39.48 26.57
C THR A 114 33.37 -39.63 26.43
N LEU A 115 32.89 -40.87 26.26
CA LEU A 115 31.47 -41.18 26.21
C LEU A 115 30.88 -41.18 27.64
N VAL A 116 30.22 -40.08 28.03
CA VAL A 116 29.65 -39.89 29.37
C VAL A 116 28.26 -40.55 29.50
N VAL A 117 27.47 -40.50 28.44
CA VAL A 117 26.19 -41.19 28.32
C VAL A 117 26.14 -41.88 26.97
N ASP A 118 25.98 -43.20 26.98
CA ASP A 118 25.83 -44.01 25.77
C ASP A 118 24.34 -44.25 25.50
N GLY A 119 23.84 -43.70 24.39
CA GLY A 119 22.45 -43.89 23.96
C GLY A 119 22.24 -45.08 23.03
N ARG A 120 23.29 -45.76 22.57
CA ARG A 120 23.17 -46.78 21.51
C ARG A 120 22.30 -47.96 21.95
N GLY A 121 21.55 -48.52 20.99
CA GLY A 121 20.74 -49.71 21.20
C GLY A 121 19.53 -49.51 22.13
N HIS A 122 19.13 -48.27 22.41
CA HIS A 122 17.94 -47.98 23.21
C HIS A 122 16.68 -48.56 22.54
N LYS A 123 15.87 -49.27 23.31
CA LYS A 123 14.61 -49.88 22.86
C LYS A 123 13.45 -49.34 23.70
N VAL A 124 12.34 -49.08 23.02
CA VAL A 124 11.07 -48.69 23.65
C VAL A 124 10.17 -49.92 23.67
N GLU A 125 9.63 -50.25 24.85
CA GLU A 125 8.74 -51.40 25.05
C GLU A 125 7.52 -51.32 24.12
N GLY A 126 7.20 -52.42 23.42
CA GLY A 126 6.12 -52.49 22.45
C GLY A 126 6.43 -51.86 21.08
N TYR A 127 7.62 -51.26 20.93
CA TYR A 127 8.10 -50.67 19.68
C TYR A 127 9.56 -51.05 19.40
N GLU A 128 9.94 -52.30 19.65
CA GLU A 128 11.32 -52.79 19.56
C GLU A 128 11.91 -52.68 18.14
N ASN A 129 11.06 -52.66 17.12
CA ASN A 129 11.44 -52.46 15.71
C ASN A 129 11.47 -50.99 15.28
N GLY A 130 11.14 -50.06 16.19
CA GLY A 130 11.21 -48.63 15.92
C GLY A 130 12.65 -48.13 15.80
N PHE A 131 12.81 -46.96 15.17
CA PHE A 131 14.12 -46.38 14.89
C PHE A 131 14.59 -45.53 16.08
N PHE A 132 14.64 -46.14 17.27
CA PHE A 132 15.02 -45.44 18.49
C PHE A 132 16.53 -45.47 18.71
N THR A 133 17.05 -44.38 19.28
CA THR A 133 18.37 -44.30 19.89
C THR A 133 18.30 -43.32 21.05
N GLY A 134 19.15 -43.52 22.06
CA GLY A 134 19.14 -42.77 23.32
C GLY A 134 19.87 -41.44 23.22
N GLY A 135 19.63 -40.57 24.21
CA GLY A 135 20.42 -39.35 24.37
C GLY A 135 21.88 -39.67 24.67
N THR A 136 22.78 -39.25 23.80
CA THR A 136 24.22 -39.46 23.92
C THR A 136 24.93 -38.16 24.30
N LEU A 137 25.94 -38.26 25.16
CA LEU A 137 26.75 -37.14 25.62
C LEU A 137 28.24 -37.50 25.57
N PHE A 138 29.00 -36.71 24.80
CA PHE A 138 30.46 -36.76 24.77
C PHE A 138 31.06 -35.60 25.56
N ASP A 139 32.16 -35.85 26.25
CA ASP A 139 33.05 -34.84 26.82
C ASP A 139 34.46 -35.00 26.25
N HIS A 140 35.31 -33.99 26.44
CA HIS A 140 36.68 -33.95 25.93
C HIS A 140 36.80 -34.14 24.41
N ALA A 141 35.79 -33.71 23.66
CA ALA A 141 35.90 -33.69 22.21
C ALA A 141 36.83 -32.56 21.75
N THR A 142 37.48 -32.77 20.61
CA THR A 142 38.40 -31.78 20.00
C THR A 142 37.91 -31.35 18.63
N ALA A 143 38.41 -30.21 18.15
CA ALA A 143 38.04 -29.68 16.84
C ALA A 143 38.42 -30.58 15.66
N GLU A 144 39.32 -31.55 15.89
CA GLU A 144 39.80 -32.45 14.84
C GLU A 144 38.90 -33.67 14.60
N MET A 145 38.05 -34.00 15.57
CA MET A 145 37.18 -35.17 15.55
C MET A 145 36.04 -35.03 14.54
N ARG A 146 35.65 -36.13 13.91
CA ARG A 146 34.51 -36.17 12.98
C ARG A 146 33.19 -35.87 13.66
N ILE A 147 33.01 -36.30 14.92
CA ILE A 147 31.83 -35.95 15.71
C ILE A 147 31.71 -34.45 15.98
N TYR A 148 32.78 -33.68 15.86
CA TYR A 148 32.76 -32.22 15.90
C TYR A 148 32.56 -31.62 14.51
N LYS A 149 33.33 -32.05 13.51
CA LYS A 149 33.32 -31.48 12.15
C LYS A 149 32.00 -31.72 11.40
N GLU A 150 31.45 -32.92 11.51
CA GLU A 150 30.31 -33.38 10.69
C GLU A 150 28.97 -33.24 11.43
N GLU A 151 27.91 -32.91 10.69
CA GLU A 151 26.55 -32.87 11.23
C GLU A 151 26.02 -34.30 11.43
N ILE A 152 25.75 -34.67 12.69
CA ILE A 152 25.26 -36.00 13.07
C ILE A 152 23.75 -36.11 12.80
N PHE A 153 23.00 -35.04 13.06
CA PHE A 153 21.54 -34.97 12.89
C PHE A 153 20.81 -36.04 13.73
N GLY A 154 21.14 -36.10 15.02
CA GLY A 154 20.64 -37.08 15.98
C GLY A 154 20.84 -36.61 17.43
N PRO A 155 20.39 -37.39 18.43
CA PRO A 155 20.36 -36.98 19.84
C PRO A 155 21.75 -37.13 20.48
N VAL A 156 22.76 -36.44 19.94
CA VAL A 156 24.16 -36.51 20.36
C VAL A 156 24.68 -35.11 20.64
N LEU A 157 25.04 -34.84 21.90
CA LEU A 157 25.68 -33.59 22.32
C LEU A 157 27.18 -33.81 22.53
N VAL A 158 27.99 -32.95 21.91
CA VAL A 158 29.45 -32.99 22.00
C VAL A 158 29.96 -31.82 22.84
N CYS A 159 30.66 -32.08 23.93
CA CYS A 159 31.24 -31.03 24.78
C CYS A 159 32.72 -30.82 24.44
N VAL A 160 33.07 -29.56 24.14
CA VAL A 160 34.43 -29.10 23.90
C VAL A 160 34.81 -28.12 25.00
N ARG A 161 35.93 -28.38 25.68
CA ARG A 161 36.44 -27.52 26.75
C ARG A 161 37.45 -26.54 26.16
N VAL A 162 37.30 -25.25 26.46
CA VAL A 162 38.20 -24.18 26.00
C VAL A 162 38.63 -23.30 27.16
N LYS A 163 39.79 -22.66 27.06
CA LYS A 163 40.38 -21.92 28.18
C LYS A 163 39.68 -20.61 28.46
N ASP A 164 39.25 -19.91 27.42
CA ASP A 164 38.76 -18.54 27.50
C ASP A 164 37.76 -18.21 26.38
N PHE A 165 37.15 -17.03 26.50
CA PHE A 165 36.19 -16.51 25.54
C PHE A 165 36.77 -16.34 24.13
N ALA A 166 38.05 -15.96 24.00
CA ALA A 166 38.66 -15.72 22.69
C ALA A 166 38.83 -17.04 21.92
N GLU A 167 39.21 -18.11 22.61
CA GLU A 167 39.27 -19.46 22.06
C GLU A 167 37.88 -19.98 21.69
N ALA A 168 36.86 -19.72 22.51
CA ALA A 168 35.48 -20.07 22.19
C ALA A 168 35.01 -19.41 20.88
N VAL A 169 35.22 -18.09 20.73
CA VAL A 169 34.85 -17.35 19.52
C VAL A 169 35.63 -17.85 18.30
N LYS A 170 36.93 -18.13 18.45
CA LYS A 170 37.75 -18.69 17.37
C LYS A 170 37.22 -20.05 16.92
N LEU A 171 36.93 -20.94 17.87
CA LEU A 171 36.41 -22.28 17.59
C LEU A 171 35.11 -22.24 16.77
N VAL A 172 34.16 -21.37 17.14
CA VAL A 172 32.89 -21.23 16.41
C VAL A 172 33.10 -20.60 15.03
N ASN A 173 33.96 -19.58 14.92
CA ASN A 173 34.22 -18.90 13.65
C ASN A 173 34.93 -19.80 12.64
N ASP A 174 35.87 -20.64 13.10
CA ASP A 174 36.63 -21.56 12.25
C ASP A 174 35.78 -22.74 11.74
N HIS A 175 34.62 -23.02 12.34
CA HIS A 175 33.73 -24.08 11.86
C HIS A 175 33.15 -23.76 10.46
N GLU A 176 32.98 -24.77 9.61
CA GLU A 176 32.49 -24.55 8.24
C GLU A 176 31.02 -24.07 8.16
N TYR A 177 30.23 -24.43 9.17
CA TYR A 177 28.83 -24.04 9.32
C TYR A 177 28.68 -22.77 10.14
N GLY A 178 27.57 -22.06 9.91
CA GLY A 178 27.28 -20.80 10.58
C GLY A 178 25.78 -20.54 10.66
N ASN A 179 24.99 -21.55 11.02
CA ASN A 179 23.53 -21.45 11.08
C ASN A 179 23.06 -20.67 12.32
N GLY A 180 23.11 -21.31 13.49
CA GLY A 180 22.76 -20.73 14.77
C GLY A 180 23.87 -20.88 15.81
N VAL A 181 23.90 -19.98 16.78
CA VAL A 181 24.82 -20.04 17.91
C VAL A 181 24.20 -19.41 19.15
N ALA A 182 24.50 -19.93 20.33
CA ALA A 182 24.08 -19.36 21.60
C ALA A 182 25.27 -19.04 22.50
N CYS A 183 25.14 -18.02 23.34
CA CYS A 183 26.06 -17.73 24.45
C CYS A 183 25.26 -17.52 25.73
N TYR A 184 25.60 -18.28 26.75
CA TYR A 184 25.05 -18.14 28.10
C TYR A 184 26.05 -17.42 28.99
N THR A 185 25.63 -16.28 29.54
CA THR A 185 26.44 -15.39 30.39
C THR A 185 25.54 -14.36 31.08
N SER A 186 25.98 -13.87 32.24
CA SER A 186 25.38 -12.74 32.95
C SER A 186 26.03 -11.40 32.61
N ASP A 187 27.20 -11.42 31.95
CA ASP A 187 27.96 -10.23 31.55
C ASP A 187 27.50 -9.65 30.20
N GLY A 188 27.00 -8.42 30.23
CA GLY A 188 26.57 -7.67 29.04
C GLY A 188 27.68 -7.35 28.04
N ASN A 189 28.94 -7.21 28.48
CA ASN A 189 30.08 -7.01 27.59
C ASN A 189 30.41 -8.28 26.82
N VAL A 190 30.39 -9.43 27.49
CA VAL A 190 30.59 -10.74 26.83
C VAL A 190 29.48 -10.98 25.82
N ALA A 191 28.22 -10.77 26.21
CA ALA A 191 27.08 -10.92 25.31
C ALA A 191 27.20 -10.03 24.05
N ARG A 192 27.56 -8.75 24.24
CA ARG A 192 27.75 -7.79 23.14
C ARG A 192 28.92 -8.19 22.23
N GLU A 193 30.08 -8.50 22.79
CA GLU A 193 31.26 -8.86 21.99
C GLU A 193 31.08 -10.20 21.29
N PHE A 194 30.36 -11.14 21.89
CA PHE A 194 29.99 -12.40 21.24
C PHE A 194 29.13 -12.15 20.01
N ALA A 195 28.02 -11.44 20.18
CA ALA A 195 27.09 -11.15 19.09
C ALA A 195 27.74 -10.35 17.95
N ARG A 196 28.71 -9.47 18.27
CA ARG A 196 29.41 -8.65 17.27
C ARG A 196 30.50 -9.41 16.50
N ARG A 197 31.19 -10.36 17.15
CA ARG A 197 32.39 -11.01 16.59
C ARG A 197 32.12 -12.37 15.96
N ILE A 198 31.00 -13.00 16.29
CA ILE A 198 30.65 -14.31 15.77
C ILE A 198 30.24 -14.21 14.30
N GLN A 199 30.66 -15.17 13.48
CA GLN A 199 30.37 -15.25 12.05
C GLN A 199 29.24 -16.25 11.78
N VAL A 200 28.10 -16.05 12.43
CA VAL A 200 26.94 -16.94 12.40
C VAL A 200 25.69 -16.11 12.19
N GLY A 201 24.76 -16.60 11.37
CA GLY A 201 23.59 -15.82 10.94
C GLY A 201 22.56 -15.55 12.05
N MET A 202 22.41 -16.48 12.99
CA MET A 202 21.43 -16.37 14.08
C MET A 202 22.12 -16.51 15.45
N VAL A 203 21.99 -15.50 16.30
CA VAL A 203 22.70 -15.42 17.59
C VAL A 203 21.71 -15.32 18.75
N GLY A 204 21.86 -16.22 19.73
CA GLY A 204 21.10 -16.22 20.98
C GLY A 204 21.96 -15.81 22.17
N ILE A 205 21.47 -14.90 23.01
CA ILE A 205 22.06 -14.60 24.32
C ILE A 205 21.10 -15.15 25.38
N ASN A 206 21.53 -16.15 26.13
CA ASN A 206 20.69 -16.92 27.07
C ASN A 206 19.43 -17.51 26.41
N VAL A 207 19.47 -17.72 25.09
CA VAL A 207 18.42 -18.35 24.28
C VAL A 207 19.08 -19.47 23.48
N PRO A 208 18.71 -20.74 23.70
CA PRO A 208 19.48 -21.87 23.18
C PRO A 208 19.22 -22.09 21.68
N ILE A 209 18.03 -21.71 21.20
CA ILE A 209 17.58 -21.87 19.83
C ILE A 209 17.09 -20.51 19.33
N PRO A 210 17.99 -19.67 18.77
CA PRO A 210 17.67 -18.31 18.36
C PRO A 210 16.98 -18.27 16.98
N VAL A 211 15.91 -19.03 16.81
CA VAL A 211 15.12 -18.99 15.57
C VAL A 211 14.36 -17.66 15.52
N PRO A 212 14.60 -16.81 14.50
CA PRO A 212 13.86 -15.58 14.32
C PRO A 212 12.37 -15.83 14.14
N MET A 213 11.55 -14.94 14.67
CA MET A 213 10.11 -14.92 14.41
C MET A 213 9.85 -14.66 12.91
N ALA A 214 8.70 -15.10 12.40
CA ALA A 214 8.38 -15.14 10.96
C ALA A 214 8.52 -13.81 10.19
N TRP A 215 8.53 -12.67 10.87
CA TRP A 215 8.72 -11.34 10.29
C TRP A 215 10.20 -10.89 10.18
N HIS A 216 11.14 -11.62 10.77
CA HIS A 216 12.59 -11.45 10.59
C HIS A 216 13.13 -12.51 9.63
N GLY A 217 14.25 -12.28 8.94
CA GLY A 217 14.82 -13.27 8.01
C GLY A 217 15.50 -14.44 8.74
N PHE A 218 15.42 -15.64 8.16
CA PHE A 218 16.13 -16.84 8.62
C PHE A 218 17.15 -17.36 7.62
N GLY A 219 18.35 -17.52 8.13
CA GLY A 219 19.38 -18.32 7.48
C GLY A 219 20.72 -18.10 8.14
N GLY A 220 21.59 -19.07 7.93
CA GLY A 220 22.96 -19.03 8.39
C GLY A 220 23.88 -18.20 7.51
N TRP A 221 25.14 -18.17 7.90
CA TRP A 221 26.27 -17.74 7.10
C TRP A 221 27.14 -18.94 6.73
N LYS A 222 28.23 -18.71 6.00
CA LYS A 222 29.19 -19.75 5.56
C LYS A 222 28.48 -20.85 4.75
N ARG A 223 28.73 -22.13 5.03
CA ARG A 223 28.11 -23.25 4.30
C ARG A 223 26.65 -23.55 4.71
N SER A 224 26.06 -22.75 5.60
CA SER A 224 24.67 -22.93 6.06
C SER A 224 23.64 -22.15 5.21
N LEU A 225 24.08 -21.26 4.31
CA LEU A 225 23.23 -20.58 3.35
C LEU A 225 23.96 -20.34 2.03
N PHE A 226 23.30 -20.63 0.91
CA PHE A 226 23.76 -20.30 -0.42
C PHE A 226 22.74 -19.37 -1.09
N GLY A 227 23.14 -18.13 -1.33
CA GLY A 227 22.28 -17.04 -1.76
C GLY A 227 22.60 -15.75 -0.99
N ASP A 228 21.98 -14.66 -1.41
CA ASP A 228 22.14 -13.32 -0.84
C ASP A 228 20.95 -12.88 0.03
N MET A 229 19.94 -13.73 0.16
CA MET A 229 18.71 -13.46 0.93
C MET A 229 18.41 -14.62 1.88
N HIS A 230 17.84 -14.30 3.04
CA HIS A 230 17.31 -15.19 4.06
C HIS A 230 15.84 -15.58 3.78
N ALA A 231 15.41 -16.72 4.32
CA ALA A 231 14.04 -17.19 4.23
C ALA A 231 13.09 -16.31 5.05
N TYR A 232 11.84 -16.18 4.58
CA TYR A 232 10.76 -15.38 5.19
C TYR A 232 11.15 -13.94 5.57
N GLY A 233 10.29 -13.22 6.30
CA GLY A 233 10.44 -11.77 6.54
C GLY A 233 10.48 -10.91 5.27
N GLU A 234 11.04 -9.70 5.38
CA GLU A 234 11.18 -8.78 4.23
C GLU A 234 12.08 -9.35 3.12
N GLU A 235 13.10 -10.12 3.48
CA GLU A 235 14.02 -10.73 2.52
C GLU A 235 13.32 -11.80 1.67
N GLY A 236 12.42 -12.59 2.27
CA GLY A 236 11.56 -13.50 1.51
C GLY A 236 10.69 -12.78 0.48
N VAL A 237 10.11 -11.63 0.84
CA VAL A 237 9.33 -10.80 -0.10
C VAL A 237 10.22 -10.30 -1.25
N ARG A 238 11.44 -9.83 -0.94
CA ARG A 238 12.41 -9.38 -1.95
C ARG A 238 12.85 -10.52 -2.87
N PHE A 239 13.02 -11.73 -2.36
CA PHE A 239 13.40 -12.91 -3.14
C PHE A 239 12.33 -13.25 -4.20
N TYR A 240 11.04 -13.23 -3.79
CA TYR A 240 9.91 -13.54 -4.66
C TYR A 240 9.43 -12.37 -5.55
N THR A 241 10.01 -11.19 -5.42
CA THR A 241 9.66 -10.02 -6.23
C THR A 241 10.83 -9.51 -7.08
N LYS A 242 10.55 -8.64 -8.06
CA LYS A 242 11.57 -7.98 -8.88
C LYS A 242 11.37 -6.48 -8.79
N GLN A 243 12.41 -5.76 -8.35
CA GLN A 243 12.39 -4.31 -8.33
C GLN A 243 12.24 -3.77 -9.76
N LYS A 244 11.31 -2.82 -9.93
CA LYS A 244 11.14 -2.05 -11.17
C LYS A 244 11.21 -0.56 -10.82
N SER A 245 12.27 0.10 -11.27
CA SER A 245 12.40 1.56 -11.15
C SER A 245 11.81 2.21 -12.40
N VAL A 246 10.79 3.04 -12.21
CA VAL A 246 10.12 3.76 -13.29
C VAL A 246 10.45 5.24 -13.16
N MET A 247 11.39 5.71 -13.97
CA MET A 247 11.65 7.14 -14.13
C MET A 247 10.87 7.62 -15.36
N GLN A 248 9.88 8.47 -15.13
CA GLN A 248 9.07 9.02 -16.20
C GLN A 248 9.19 10.54 -16.19
N ARG A 249 9.61 11.08 -17.33
CA ARG A 249 9.60 12.51 -17.63
C ARG A 249 8.74 12.71 -18.85
N TRP A 250 7.70 13.51 -18.72
CA TRP A 250 6.80 13.81 -19.82
C TRP A 250 7.25 15.12 -20.49
N SER A 251 7.77 15.06 -21.71
CA SER A 251 7.95 16.28 -22.54
C SER A 251 6.59 16.77 -23.02
N SER A 252 6.45 18.07 -23.24
CA SER A 252 5.24 18.71 -23.80
C SER A 252 4.83 18.18 -25.19
N SER A 253 5.63 17.31 -25.81
CA SER A 253 5.38 16.67 -27.11
C SER A 253 4.61 15.35 -27.05
N ILE A 254 4.29 14.81 -25.85
CA ILE A 254 3.61 13.50 -25.73
C ILE A 254 2.12 13.58 -26.14
N ALA A 255 1.60 14.80 -26.29
CA ALA A 255 0.34 15.07 -26.99
C ALA A 255 0.37 14.76 -28.51
N ARG A 256 1.54 14.45 -29.12
CA ARG A 256 1.65 14.15 -30.57
C ARG A 256 1.69 12.66 -30.95
N GLY A 257 1.70 11.73 -29.99
CA GLY A 257 1.57 10.29 -30.26
C GLY A 257 2.75 9.64 -31.03
N ALA A 258 2.72 8.30 -31.17
CA ALA A 258 3.67 7.54 -32.00
C ALA A 258 3.14 7.40 -33.44
N GLU A 259 3.82 8.04 -34.39
CA GLU A 259 3.56 7.91 -35.84
C GLU A 259 4.09 6.58 -36.41
N PHE A 260 3.57 5.43 -35.95
CA PHE A 260 3.89 4.14 -36.59
C PHE A 260 2.69 3.16 -36.53
N VAL A 261 1.52 3.56 -37.04
CA VAL A 261 0.44 2.62 -37.44
C VAL A 261 -0.33 3.24 -38.63
N LEU A 262 -0.55 2.44 -39.66
CA LEU A 262 -1.41 2.72 -40.83
C LEU A 262 -2.66 3.56 -40.45
N PRO A 263 -3.01 4.60 -41.23
CA PRO A 263 -4.07 5.53 -40.88
C PRO A 263 -5.39 4.76 -40.80
N ARG A 264 -5.88 4.57 -39.57
CA ARG A 264 -7.29 4.31 -39.34
C ARG A 264 -7.92 5.61 -38.87
N SER A 265 -8.78 6.15 -39.73
CA SER A 265 -9.68 7.26 -39.44
C SER A 265 -10.42 7.03 -38.12
N LYS A 266 -10.01 7.71 -37.04
CA LYS A 266 -10.83 7.87 -35.83
C LYS A 266 -11.37 9.30 -35.81
N ASN A 267 -12.69 9.36 -35.86
CA ASN A 267 -13.65 10.48 -35.89
C ASN A 267 -13.11 11.91 -35.64
N ILE A 268 -13.48 12.77 -36.59
CA ILE A 268 -12.92 14.08 -36.95
C ILE A 268 -13.61 15.26 -36.23
N THR A 269 -14.37 15.05 -35.15
CA THR A 269 -15.20 16.12 -34.57
C THR A 269 -14.76 16.52 -33.16
N ALA A 270 -14.51 17.81 -32.97
CA ALA A 270 -14.17 18.40 -31.68
C ALA A 270 -15.33 18.30 -30.66
N PRO A 271 -15.05 18.22 -29.34
CA PRO A 271 -16.09 18.18 -28.32
C PRO A 271 -16.88 19.51 -28.30
N ILE A 272 -18.17 19.41 -28.01
CA ILE A 272 -19.11 20.55 -27.99
C ILE A 272 -19.58 20.76 -26.55
N THR A 273 -19.38 21.97 -26.01
CA THR A 273 -19.77 22.35 -24.65
C THR A 273 -20.82 23.45 -24.65
N LEU A 274 -21.88 23.27 -23.88
CA LEU A 274 -22.83 24.31 -23.53
C LEU A 274 -22.48 24.88 -22.17
N VAL A 275 -22.33 26.20 -22.08
CA VAL A 275 -22.15 26.92 -20.81
C VAL A 275 -23.36 27.83 -20.59
N THR A 276 -24.19 27.50 -19.59
CA THR A 276 -25.33 28.35 -19.21
C THR A 276 -24.84 29.57 -18.42
N GLY A 277 -25.41 30.75 -18.70
CA GLY A 277 -24.90 32.01 -18.15
C GLY A 277 -23.44 32.30 -18.54
N GLY A 278 -23.04 31.93 -19.76
CA GLY A 278 -21.67 32.00 -20.28
C GLY A 278 -21.19 33.39 -20.72
N SER A 279 -22.02 34.43 -20.63
CA SER A 279 -21.68 35.78 -21.12
C SER A 279 -20.79 36.59 -20.19
N ARG A 280 -20.63 36.21 -18.92
CA ARG A 280 -19.81 36.96 -17.93
C ARG A 280 -19.28 36.08 -16.79
N GLY A 281 -18.40 36.66 -15.97
CA GLY A 281 -17.90 36.05 -14.72
C GLY A 281 -17.33 34.64 -14.91
N ILE A 282 -17.71 33.72 -14.01
CA ILE A 282 -17.30 32.30 -14.06
C ILE A 282 -17.68 31.65 -15.39
N GLY A 283 -18.88 31.90 -15.90
CA GLY A 283 -19.36 31.32 -17.16
C GLY A 283 -18.51 31.72 -18.37
N ALA A 284 -18.15 33.00 -18.48
CA ALA A 284 -17.25 33.47 -19.54
C ALA A 284 -15.85 32.85 -19.43
N ALA A 285 -15.30 32.77 -18.21
CA ALA A 285 -14.00 32.13 -17.98
C ALA A 285 -14.02 30.64 -18.37
N ILE A 286 -15.11 29.92 -18.06
CA ILE A 286 -15.30 28.52 -18.47
C ILE A 286 -15.38 28.39 -19.99
N ALA A 287 -16.17 29.24 -20.67
CA ALA A 287 -16.31 29.21 -22.13
C ALA A 287 -14.95 29.41 -22.83
N LEU A 288 -14.18 30.40 -22.40
CA LEU A 288 -12.84 30.67 -22.95
C LEU A 288 -11.85 29.54 -22.67
N LEU A 289 -11.90 28.94 -21.48
CA LEU A 289 -11.01 27.85 -21.12
C LEU A 289 -11.39 26.54 -21.83
N CYS A 290 -12.68 26.26 -22.04
CA CYS A 290 -13.15 25.17 -22.89
C CYS A 290 -12.65 25.32 -24.33
N ALA A 291 -12.70 26.54 -24.88
CA ALA A 291 -12.19 26.83 -26.21
C ALA A 291 -10.67 26.58 -26.33
N ARG A 292 -9.89 27.02 -25.32
CA ARG A 292 -8.44 26.69 -25.23
C ARG A 292 -8.18 25.19 -25.11
N ALA A 293 -9.10 24.45 -24.49
CA ALA A 293 -9.07 22.99 -24.41
C ALA A 293 -9.56 22.28 -25.69
N GLY A 294 -9.90 23.03 -26.75
CA GLY A 294 -10.27 22.48 -28.05
C GLY A 294 -11.77 22.25 -28.26
N HIS A 295 -12.63 22.74 -27.37
CA HIS A 295 -14.08 22.58 -27.51
C HIS A 295 -14.66 23.64 -28.46
N ASP A 296 -15.70 23.26 -29.20
CA ASP A 296 -16.66 24.22 -29.74
C ASP A 296 -17.66 24.59 -28.64
N VAL A 297 -18.07 25.85 -28.56
CA VAL A 297 -18.77 26.37 -27.37
C VAL A 297 -20.10 27.03 -27.75
N ALA A 298 -21.19 26.55 -27.15
CA ALA A 298 -22.46 27.25 -27.13
C ALA A 298 -22.55 28.09 -25.85
N ILE A 299 -22.71 29.40 -26.02
CA ILE A 299 -22.75 30.38 -24.94
C ILE A 299 -24.20 30.82 -24.75
N ASN A 300 -24.78 30.42 -23.62
CA ASN A 300 -26.12 30.86 -23.26
C ASN A 300 -26.10 32.11 -22.37
N TYR A 301 -27.06 33.00 -22.60
CA TYR A 301 -27.32 34.19 -21.80
C TYR A 301 -28.83 34.48 -21.76
N ALA A 302 -29.29 35.22 -20.74
CA ALA A 302 -30.70 35.56 -20.61
C ALA A 302 -31.06 36.90 -21.31
N SER A 303 -30.23 37.94 -21.16
CA SER A 303 -30.56 39.30 -21.60
C SER A 303 -29.44 40.09 -22.27
N ASP A 304 -28.17 39.85 -21.93
CA ASP A 304 -27.02 40.62 -22.46
C ASP A 304 -26.36 39.94 -23.67
N ALA A 305 -26.90 40.22 -24.86
CA ALA A 305 -26.40 39.68 -26.11
C ALA A 305 -25.00 40.19 -26.44
N ALA A 306 -24.71 41.48 -26.18
CA ALA A 306 -23.41 42.08 -26.49
C ALA A 306 -22.28 41.41 -25.69
N ALA A 307 -22.50 41.13 -24.40
CA ALA A 307 -21.54 40.38 -23.60
C ALA A 307 -21.36 38.94 -24.11
N GLY A 308 -22.45 38.26 -24.48
CA GLY A 308 -22.40 36.93 -25.08
C GLY A 308 -21.58 36.90 -26.37
N ASP A 309 -21.82 37.85 -27.28
CA ASP A 309 -21.13 37.97 -28.56
C ASP A 309 -19.64 38.33 -28.40
N SER A 310 -19.29 39.13 -27.38
CA SER A 310 -17.90 39.41 -27.02
C SER A 310 -17.16 38.14 -26.62
N VAL A 311 -17.76 37.29 -25.78
CA VAL A 311 -17.14 36.00 -25.39
C VAL A 311 -17.06 35.07 -26.60
N ALA A 312 -18.09 35.01 -27.45
CA ALA A 312 -18.06 34.20 -28.66
C ALA A 312 -16.98 34.64 -29.66
N ALA A 313 -16.78 35.95 -29.82
CA ALA A 313 -15.70 36.49 -30.65
C ALA A 313 -14.32 36.06 -30.12
N GLN A 314 -14.13 36.08 -28.81
CA GLN A 314 -12.89 35.59 -28.18
C GLN A 314 -12.70 34.07 -28.36
N VAL A 315 -13.77 33.26 -28.26
CA VAL A 315 -13.72 31.82 -28.57
C VAL A 315 -13.32 31.58 -30.04
N ARG A 316 -13.91 32.35 -30.97
CA ARG A 316 -13.57 32.27 -32.39
C ARG A 316 -12.13 32.71 -32.67
N ALA A 317 -11.63 33.72 -31.96
CA ALA A 317 -10.23 34.15 -32.04
C ALA A 317 -9.25 33.05 -31.57
N LEU A 318 -9.69 32.11 -30.74
CA LEU A 318 -8.93 30.91 -30.35
C LEU A 318 -9.04 29.77 -31.37
N GLY A 319 -9.67 29.99 -32.53
CA GLY A 319 -9.80 29.01 -33.61
C GLY A 319 -10.90 27.97 -33.40
N ARG A 320 -11.87 28.25 -32.52
CA ARG A 320 -12.99 27.34 -32.21
C ARG A 320 -14.33 27.87 -32.73
N ARG A 321 -15.30 26.99 -33.01
CA ARG A 321 -16.65 27.42 -33.35
C ARG A 321 -17.36 27.88 -32.08
N ALA A 322 -18.11 28.97 -32.19
CA ALA A 322 -18.93 29.49 -31.10
C ALA A 322 -20.26 30.00 -31.62
N ILE A 323 -21.33 29.70 -30.89
CA ILE A 323 -22.65 30.29 -31.10
C ILE A 323 -23.15 30.92 -29.79
N THR A 324 -23.96 31.96 -29.93
CA THR A 324 -24.61 32.64 -28.82
C THR A 324 -26.11 32.34 -28.87
N VAL A 325 -26.69 31.93 -27.74
CA VAL A 325 -28.10 31.54 -27.67
C VAL A 325 -28.78 32.21 -26.48
N GLN A 326 -29.69 33.12 -26.78
CA GLN A 326 -30.54 33.72 -25.75
C GLN A 326 -31.60 32.72 -25.30
N ALA A 327 -31.62 32.40 -24.00
CA ALA A 327 -32.66 31.60 -23.38
C ALA A 327 -32.66 31.84 -21.87
N ASP A 328 -33.84 32.06 -21.27
CA ASP A 328 -34.01 31.89 -19.82
C ASP A 328 -34.08 30.39 -19.52
N VAL A 329 -33.12 29.90 -18.74
CA VAL A 329 -33.05 28.49 -18.36
C VAL A 329 -34.24 28.05 -17.51
N ALA A 330 -34.99 28.97 -16.90
CA ALA A 330 -36.23 28.68 -16.19
C ALA A 330 -37.42 28.34 -17.11
N ASP A 331 -37.31 28.59 -18.41
CA ASP A 331 -38.35 28.34 -19.41
C ASP A 331 -38.01 27.09 -20.23
N GLU A 332 -38.81 26.04 -20.10
CA GLU A 332 -38.59 24.76 -20.78
C GLU A 332 -38.59 24.88 -22.31
N ALA A 333 -39.49 25.68 -22.88
CA ALA A 333 -39.58 25.84 -24.33
C ALA A 333 -38.32 26.53 -24.87
N GLN A 334 -37.80 27.53 -24.16
CA GLN A 334 -36.55 28.20 -24.51
C GLN A 334 -35.33 27.27 -24.35
N VAL A 335 -35.29 26.43 -23.32
CA VAL A 335 -34.22 25.42 -23.16
C VAL A 335 -34.25 24.43 -24.32
N LEU A 336 -35.41 23.89 -24.68
CA LEU A 336 -35.52 22.95 -25.79
C LEU A 336 -35.13 23.59 -27.13
N ALA A 337 -35.55 24.83 -27.38
CA ALA A 337 -35.15 25.59 -28.56
C ALA A 337 -33.63 25.84 -28.60
N MET A 338 -33.03 26.16 -27.45
CA MET A 338 -31.58 26.35 -27.33
C MET A 338 -30.83 25.08 -27.71
N PHE A 339 -31.21 23.92 -27.17
CA PHE A 339 -30.55 22.65 -27.48
C PHE A 339 -30.75 22.22 -28.94
N SER A 340 -31.94 22.43 -29.52
CA SER A 340 -32.22 22.17 -30.95
C SER A 340 -31.31 23.00 -31.88
N ARG A 341 -31.10 24.28 -31.52
CA ARG A 341 -30.19 25.17 -32.25
C ARG A 341 -28.74 24.70 -32.16
N ILE A 342 -28.31 24.24 -30.98
CA ILE A 342 -26.97 23.66 -30.79
C ILE A 342 -26.77 22.43 -31.67
N ASP A 343 -27.76 21.52 -31.71
CA ASP A 343 -27.70 20.31 -32.53
C ASP A 343 -27.52 20.65 -34.02
N THR A 344 -28.19 21.70 -34.49
CA THR A 344 -28.17 22.13 -35.88
C THR A 344 -26.87 22.85 -36.27
N GLU A 345 -26.38 23.76 -35.42
CA GLU A 345 -25.26 24.64 -35.77
C GLU A 345 -23.88 24.08 -35.36
N LEU A 346 -23.81 23.36 -34.23
CA LEU A 346 -22.56 22.79 -33.74
C LEU A 346 -22.52 21.27 -33.88
N GLY A 347 -23.64 20.59 -33.59
CA GLY A 347 -23.76 19.14 -33.53
C GLY A 347 -24.13 18.63 -32.13
N PRO A 348 -24.12 17.30 -31.93
CA PRO A 348 -24.56 16.69 -30.67
C PRO A 348 -23.66 17.09 -29.51
N LEU A 349 -24.28 17.55 -28.43
CA LEU A 349 -23.58 18.02 -27.24
C LEU A 349 -22.79 16.90 -26.56
N THR A 350 -21.53 17.17 -26.18
CA THR A 350 -20.69 16.22 -25.44
C THR A 350 -20.35 16.69 -24.01
N ALA A 351 -20.58 17.96 -23.71
CA ALA A 351 -20.38 18.53 -22.38
C ALA A 351 -21.43 19.60 -22.02
N LEU A 352 -21.87 19.61 -20.76
CA LEU A 352 -22.77 20.63 -20.21
C LEU A 352 -22.16 21.24 -18.95
N VAL A 353 -22.20 22.56 -18.86
CA VAL A 353 -21.89 23.30 -17.64
C VAL A 353 -23.11 24.10 -17.22
N ASN A 354 -23.75 23.65 -16.14
CA ASN A 354 -24.84 24.38 -15.51
C ASN A 354 -24.27 25.45 -14.58
N ASN A 355 -23.96 26.61 -15.16
CA ASN A 355 -23.40 27.77 -14.45
C ASN A 355 -24.44 28.88 -14.22
N ALA A 356 -25.50 28.95 -15.02
CA ALA A 356 -26.56 29.94 -14.82
C ALA A 356 -27.11 29.87 -13.38
N GLY A 357 -27.13 31.03 -12.73
CA GLY A 357 -27.64 31.15 -11.39
C GLY A 357 -27.81 32.61 -11.01
N ILE A 358 -28.80 32.87 -10.17
CA ILE A 358 -29.09 34.19 -9.64
C ILE A 358 -29.04 34.15 -8.11
N VAL A 359 -28.75 35.34 -7.57
CA VAL A 359 -28.96 35.69 -6.16
C VAL A 359 -29.98 36.82 -6.13
N ALA A 360 -30.59 37.05 -4.96
CA ALA A 360 -31.48 38.17 -4.71
C ALA A 360 -30.93 39.00 -3.52
N PRO A 361 -31.39 40.24 -3.31
CA PRO A 361 -30.86 41.12 -2.26
C PRO A 361 -30.82 40.46 -0.87
N GLY A 362 -29.80 40.75 -0.06
CA GLY A 362 -29.65 40.14 1.27
C GLY A 362 -30.80 40.52 2.22
N MET A 363 -31.47 39.54 2.84
CA MET A 363 -32.55 39.77 3.83
C MET A 363 -32.83 38.53 4.68
N ARG A 364 -33.60 38.67 5.77
CA ARG A 364 -34.02 37.53 6.59
C ARG A 364 -35.15 36.74 5.94
N LEU A 365 -35.33 35.49 6.35
CA LEU A 365 -36.34 34.59 5.79
C LEU A 365 -37.76 35.16 5.87
N ASP A 366 -38.10 35.81 6.98
CA ASP A 366 -39.40 36.43 7.24
C ASP A 366 -39.69 37.67 6.38
N GLU A 367 -38.70 38.18 5.66
CA GLU A 367 -38.82 39.34 4.75
C GLU A 367 -38.87 38.92 3.27
N MET A 368 -38.66 37.63 2.97
CA MET A 368 -38.61 37.13 1.61
C MET A 368 -40.00 36.85 1.06
N SER A 369 -40.26 37.28 -0.19
CA SER A 369 -41.49 36.92 -0.90
C SER A 369 -41.43 35.51 -1.49
N VAL A 370 -42.59 34.90 -1.68
CA VAL A 370 -42.71 33.61 -2.38
C VAL A 370 -42.23 33.73 -3.83
N ASP A 371 -42.52 34.85 -4.51
CA ASP A 371 -42.08 35.09 -5.89
C ASP A 371 -40.56 35.06 -6.02
N ARG A 372 -39.84 35.59 -5.02
CA ARG A 372 -38.38 35.48 -4.95
C ARG A 372 -37.94 34.03 -4.86
N TRP A 373 -38.53 33.25 -3.94
CA TRP A 373 -38.18 31.84 -3.77
C TRP A 373 -38.40 31.06 -5.06
N GLN A 374 -39.56 31.25 -5.68
CA GLN A 374 -39.90 30.65 -6.97
C GLN A 374 -38.90 31.05 -8.04
N ARG A 375 -38.57 32.34 -8.17
CA ARG A 375 -37.60 32.79 -9.17
C ARG A 375 -36.21 32.20 -8.95
N VAL A 376 -35.71 32.18 -7.72
CA VAL A 376 -34.41 31.60 -7.37
C VAL A 376 -34.38 30.09 -7.67
N PHE A 377 -35.39 29.33 -7.26
CA PHE A 377 -35.46 27.90 -7.52
C PHE A 377 -35.67 27.58 -9.01
N ASN A 378 -36.51 28.35 -9.71
CA ASN A 378 -36.78 28.15 -11.12
C ASN A 378 -35.51 28.32 -11.97
N VAL A 379 -34.68 29.34 -11.68
CA VAL A 379 -33.41 29.51 -12.39
C VAL A 379 -32.36 28.52 -11.91
N ASN A 380 -32.09 28.48 -10.60
CA ASN A 380 -30.92 27.77 -10.09
C ASN A 380 -31.12 26.25 -10.15
N VAL A 381 -32.32 25.75 -9.87
CA VAL A 381 -32.62 24.32 -9.72
C VAL A 381 -33.35 23.76 -10.94
N ILE A 382 -34.53 24.31 -11.25
CA ILE A 382 -35.35 23.80 -12.37
C ILE A 382 -34.61 23.99 -13.69
N GLY A 383 -33.96 25.14 -13.91
CA GLY A 383 -33.15 25.34 -15.12
C GLY A 383 -32.00 24.34 -15.27
N SER A 384 -31.32 24.00 -14.17
CA SER A 384 -30.28 22.95 -14.18
C SER A 384 -30.85 21.57 -14.51
N LEU A 385 -32.02 21.22 -13.94
CA LEU A 385 -32.74 19.97 -14.25
C LEU A 385 -33.14 19.88 -15.73
N LEU A 386 -33.73 20.96 -16.28
CA LEU A 386 -34.13 21.03 -17.67
C LEU A 386 -32.94 20.87 -18.62
N CYS A 387 -31.83 21.56 -18.34
CA CYS A 387 -30.60 21.46 -19.13
C CYS A 387 -29.96 20.07 -19.01
N CYS A 388 -29.89 19.48 -17.81
CA CYS A 388 -29.41 18.11 -17.63
C CYS A 388 -30.25 17.11 -18.43
N ARG A 389 -31.59 17.18 -18.33
CA ARG A 389 -32.49 16.29 -19.07
C ARG A 389 -32.28 16.41 -20.58
N ALA A 390 -32.17 17.62 -21.11
CA ALA A 390 -31.91 17.84 -22.53
C ALA A 390 -30.53 17.35 -22.97
N ALA A 391 -29.49 17.52 -22.14
CA ALA A 391 -28.15 17.02 -22.40
C ALA A 391 -28.07 15.48 -22.39
N VAL A 392 -28.73 14.82 -21.43
CA VAL A 392 -28.77 13.36 -21.31
C VAL A 392 -29.33 12.70 -22.57
N LEU A 393 -30.41 13.26 -23.15
CA LEU A 393 -30.99 12.76 -24.39
C LEU A 393 -30.02 12.78 -25.59
N ARG A 394 -28.95 13.57 -25.53
CA ARG A 394 -27.92 13.70 -26.59
C ARG A 394 -26.65 12.92 -26.26
N MET A 395 -26.25 12.90 -25.00
CA MET A 395 -24.99 12.31 -24.56
C MET A 395 -25.11 10.81 -24.27
N SER A 396 -26.25 10.35 -23.75
CA SER A 396 -26.39 9.00 -23.21
C SER A 396 -26.24 7.95 -24.31
N THR A 397 -25.44 6.92 -24.04
CA THR A 397 -25.32 5.76 -24.94
C THR A 397 -26.65 5.02 -25.12
N ARG A 398 -27.57 5.12 -24.15
CA ARG A 398 -28.93 4.58 -24.26
C ARG A 398 -29.75 5.28 -25.33
N HIS A 399 -29.48 6.56 -25.59
CA HIS A 399 -30.16 7.39 -26.59
C HIS A 399 -29.36 7.56 -27.89
N GLY A 400 -28.30 6.76 -28.08
CA GLY A 400 -27.46 6.81 -29.28
C GLY A 400 -26.32 7.85 -29.22
N GLY A 401 -26.11 8.48 -28.06
CA GLY A 401 -24.96 9.33 -27.80
C GLY A 401 -23.66 8.56 -27.53
N THR A 402 -22.56 9.29 -27.35
CA THR A 402 -21.21 8.70 -27.17
C THR A 402 -20.67 8.85 -25.74
N GLY A 403 -21.53 9.19 -24.79
CA GLY A 403 -21.13 9.63 -23.45
C GLY A 403 -20.74 11.12 -23.41
N GLY A 404 -20.40 11.61 -22.23
CA GLY A 404 -20.10 13.02 -22.01
C GLY A 404 -19.78 13.38 -20.58
N ALA A 405 -19.73 14.69 -20.30
CA ALA A 405 -19.51 15.20 -18.95
C ALA A 405 -20.45 16.37 -18.62
N ILE A 406 -21.03 16.34 -17.43
CA ILE A 406 -21.87 17.41 -16.89
C ILE A 406 -21.20 17.96 -15.63
N VAL A 407 -21.05 19.28 -15.55
CA VAL A 407 -20.59 19.96 -14.35
C VAL A 407 -21.65 20.95 -13.87
N ASN A 408 -22.12 20.75 -12.65
CA ASN A 408 -23.11 21.63 -12.02
C ASN A 408 -22.44 22.60 -11.05
N LEU A 409 -22.71 23.90 -11.20
CA LEU A 409 -22.17 24.92 -10.30
C LEU A 409 -23.11 25.09 -9.11
N SER A 410 -22.62 24.63 -7.96
CA SER A 410 -23.21 24.86 -6.65
C SER A 410 -22.62 26.13 -6.01
N SER A 411 -22.46 26.15 -4.68
CA SER A 411 -21.77 27.19 -3.92
C SER A 411 -21.38 26.65 -2.55
N ARG A 412 -20.32 27.17 -1.93
CA ARG A 412 -20.04 26.94 -0.49
C ARG A 412 -21.22 27.35 0.40
N ALA A 413 -22.09 28.25 -0.07
CA ALA A 413 -23.35 28.60 0.60
C ALA A 413 -24.24 27.37 0.88
N ALA A 414 -24.19 26.33 0.05
CA ALA A 414 -24.93 25.08 0.26
C ALA A 414 -24.54 24.35 1.54
N VAL A 415 -23.30 24.55 2.01
CA VAL A 415 -22.75 23.89 3.21
C VAL A 415 -22.99 24.74 4.47
N PHE A 416 -22.90 26.06 4.35
CA PHE A 416 -22.98 26.98 5.49
C PHE A 416 -24.35 27.64 5.70
N GLY A 417 -25.30 27.44 4.79
CA GLY A 417 -26.71 27.88 4.93
C GLY A 417 -26.96 29.38 4.77
N SER A 418 -25.93 30.23 4.88
CA SER A 418 -25.99 31.69 4.65
C SER A 418 -27.08 32.42 5.46
N PRO A 419 -27.10 32.25 6.80
CA PRO A 419 -28.16 32.77 7.66
C PRO A 419 -28.24 34.30 7.59
N GLY A 420 -29.46 34.83 7.53
CA GLY A 420 -29.72 36.28 7.55
C GLY A 420 -29.38 37.03 6.25
N ILE A 421 -28.89 36.34 5.21
CA ILE A 421 -28.52 36.96 3.93
C ILE A 421 -29.31 36.33 2.77
N TYR A 422 -29.13 35.04 2.50
CA TYR A 422 -29.77 34.38 1.35
C TYR A 422 -29.99 32.87 1.57
N VAL A 423 -30.70 32.49 2.63
CA VAL A 423 -30.99 31.07 2.95
C VAL A 423 -31.73 30.34 1.80
N ASP A 424 -32.52 31.06 1.01
CA ASP A 424 -33.20 30.58 -0.20
C ASP A 424 -32.20 30.20 -1.31
N TYR A 425 -31.19 31.04 -1.55
CA TYR A 425 -30.08 30.72 -2.45
C TYR A 425 -29.27 29.52 -1.97
N ALA A 426 -28.90 29.49 -0.68
CA ALA A 426 -28.16 28.38 -0.09
C ALA A 426 -28.93 27.06 -0.25
N ALA A 427 -30.24 27.06 0.02
CA ALA A 427 -31.10 25.91 -0.20
C ALA A 427 -31.14 25.48 -1.68
N SER A 428 -31.24 26.44 -2.61
CA SER A 428 -31.20 26.15 -4.05
C SER A 428 -29.87 25.49 -4.48
N LYS A 429 -28.74 25.87 -3.88
CA LYS A 429 -27.44 25.26 -4.16
C LYS A 429 -27.27 23.90 -3.47
N GLY A 430 -27.86 23.70 -2.29
CA GLY A 430 -28.00 22.36 -1.69
C GLY A 430 -28.80 21.38 -2.55
N ALA A 431 -29.84 21.86 -3.26
CA ALA A 431 -30.55 21.06 -4.24
C ALA A 431 -29.65 20.65 -5.42
N ILE A 432 -28.73 21.53 -5.86
CA ILE A 432 -27.75 21.21 -6.90
C ILE A 432 -26.75 20.14 -6.46
N ASP A 433 -26.33 20.16 -5.20
CA ASP A 433 -25.46 19.10 -4.65
C ASP A 433 -26.14 17.74 -4.73
N SER A 434 -27.39 17.65 -4.26
CA SER A 434 -28.20 16.42 -4.32
C SER A 434 -28.44 15.97 -5.76
N LEU A 435 -28.79 16.89 -6.66
CA LEU A 435 -28.97 16.61 -8.09
C LEU A 435 -27.72 16.00 -8.72
N THR A 436 -26.56 16.57 -8.40
CA THR A 436 -25.26 16.11 -8.92
C THR A 436 -24.96 14.68 -8.50
N VAL A 437 -25.14 14.35 -7.22
CA VAL A 437 -24.90 13.00 -6.71
C VAL A 437 -25.87 11.99 -7.32
N GLY A 438 -27.15 12.35 -7.45
CA GLY A 438 -28.17 11.48 -8.05
C GLY A 438 -27.86 11.16 -9.51
N LEU A 439 -27.69 12.19 -10.34
CA LEU A 439 -27.42 12.01 -11.78
C LEU A 439 -26.09 11.31 -12.04
N ALA A 440 -25.08 11.51 -11.21
CA ALA A 440 -23.80 10.81 -11.35
C ALA A 440 -23.94 9.30 -11.23
N ARG A 441 -24.80 8.82 -10.33
CA ARG A 441 -25.06 7.39 -10.14
C ARG A 441 -25.97 6.83 -11.22
N GLU A 442 -26.95 7.64 -11.64
CA GLU A 442 -27.91 7.25 -12.67
C GLU A 442 -27.25 7.09 -14.05
N LEU A 443 -26.36 8.00 -14.43
CA LEU A 443 -25.92 8.14 -15.82
C LEU A 443 -24.53 7.57 -16.14
N ILE A 444 -23.76 7.15 -15.12
CA ILE A 444 -22.38 6.68 -15.36
C ILE A 444 -22.34 5.41 -16.22
N ALA A 445 -23.31 4.51 -16.05
CA ALA A 445 -23.45 3.31 -16.88
C ALA A 445 -23.79 3.67 -18.34
N GLU A 446 -24.33 4.86 -18.58
CA GLU A 446 -24.67 5.40 -19.89
C GLU A 446 -23.55 6.29 -20.48
N GLY A 447 -22.36 6.26 -19.86
CA GLY A 447 -21.16 6.95 -20.33
C GLY A 447 -21.11 8.44 -19.99
N ILE A 448 -21.99 8.95 -19.11
CA ILE A 448 -21.99 10.36 -18.71
C ILE A 448 -21.44 10.49 -17.29
N ARG A 449 -20.38 11.27 -17.13
CA ARG A 449 -19.86 11.65 -15.81
C ARG A 449 -20.55 12.92 -15.35
N VAL A 450 -21.04 12.95 -14.12
CA VAL A 450 -21.62 14.15 -13.51
C VAL A 450 -20.85 14.50 -12.25
N ASN A 451 -20.41 15.75 -12.16
CA ASN A 451 -19.70 16.29 -10.99
C ASN A 451 -20.18 17.71 -10.70
N GLY A 452 -19.80 18.25 -9.55
CA GLY A 452 -20.15 19.60 -9.16
C GLY A 452 -18.96 20.38 -8.63
N VAL A 453 -19.05 21.69 -8.74
CA VAL A 453 -18.08 22.63 -8.16
C VAL A 453 -18.83 23.55 -7.21
N ARG A 454 -18.26 23.79 -6.03
CA ARG A 454 -18.77 24.74 -5.02
C ARG A 454 -17.80 25.92 -4.92
N PRO A 455 -18.02 27.00 -5.69
CA PRO A 455 -17.26 28.21 -5.54
C PRO A 455 -17.50 28.85 -4.17
N GLY A 456 -16.44 29.41 -3.59
CA GLY A 456 -16.52 30.33 -2.45
C GLY A 456 -16.85 31.74 -2.90
N ILE A 457 -16.22 32.73 -2.25
CA ILE A 457 -16.38 34.14 -2.63
C ILE A 457 -15.46 34.42 -3.83
N ILE A 458 -16.06 34.57 -5.01
CA ILE A 458 -15.37 34.81 -6.28
C ILE A 458 -15.60 36.24 -6.74
N ASP A 459 -14.53 36.89 -7.19
CA ASP A 459 -14.54 38.24 -7.76
C ASP A 459 -15.30 38.24 -9.10
N THR A 460 -16.60 38.50 -9.01
CA THR A 460 -17.58 38.54 -10.10
C THR A 460 -18.75 39.44 -9.72
N ASP A 461 -19.46 39.95 -10.73
CA ASP A 461 -20.60 40.86 -10.57
C ASP A 461 -21.83 40.24 -9.86
N ILE A 462 -21.84 38.93 -9.60
CA ILE A 462 -22.98 38.26 -8.95
C ILE A 462 -23.22 38.79 -7.53
N HIS A 463 -22.16 39.11 -6.78
CA HIS A 463 -22.29 39.68 -5.44
C HIS A 463 -22.75 41.14 -5.48
N ALA A 464 -22.39 41.87 -6.53
CA ALA A 464 -22.91 43.22 -6.78
C ALA A 464 -24.43 43.20 -7.06
N SER A 465 -24.92 42.17 -7.77
CA SER A 465 -26.36 42.02 -8.06
C SER A 465 -27.23 41.71 -6.82
N GLY A 466 -26.62 41.17 -5.74
CA GLY A 466 -27.27 40.96 -4.45
C GLY A 466 -27.17 42.15 -3.48
N GLY A 467 -26.66 43.31 -3.93
CA GLY A 467 -26.49 44.51 -3.11
C GLY A 467 -25.24 44.53 -2.22
N MET A 468 -24.31 43.56 -2.38
CA MET A 468 -23.12 43.40 -1.54
C MET A 468 -21.80 43.81 -2.23
N GLY A 469 -21.86 44.69 -3.24
CA GLY A 469 -20.69 45.09 -4.03
C GLY A 469 -19.53 45.64 -3.19
N ALA A 470 -19.81 46.46 -2.18
CA ALA A 470 -18.80 46.99 -1.25
C ALA A 470 -18.37 45.97 -0.17
N MET A 471 -19.30 45.10 0.28
CA MET A 471 -19.03 44.05 1.28
C MET A 471 -18.21 42.88 0.75
N ALA A 472 -18.13 42.68 -0.57
CA ALA A 472 -17.33 41.60 -1.16
C ALA A 472 -15.83 41.73 -0.85
N HIS A 473 -15.31 42.97 -0.82
CA HIS A 473 -13.91 43.26 -0.46
C HIS A 473 -13.65 43.08 1.05
N GLU A 474 -14.59 43.44 1.93
CA GLU A 474 -14.50 43.19 3.38
C GLU A 474 -14.64 41.70 3.72
N ALA A 475 -15.44 40.95 2.95
CA ALA A 475 -15.62 39.51 3.13
C ALA A 475 -14.35 38.70 2.82
N ALA A 476 -13.38 39.27 2.08
CA ALA A 476 -12.06 38.67 1.84
C ALA A 476 -11.28 38.42 3.14
N ALA A 477 -11.47 39.28 4.16
CA ALA A 477 -10.85 39.12 5.48
C ALA A 477 -11.33 37.88 6.23
N GLY A 478 -12.53 37.37 5.90
CA GLY A 478 -13.11 36.17 6.48
C GLY A 478 -12.77 34.87 5.73
N VAL A 479 -12.07 34.94 4.59
CA VAL A 479 -11.61 33.77 3.83
C VAL A 479 -10.20 33.41 4.28
N PRO A 480 -9.91 32.16 4.71
CA PRO A 480 -8.60 31.81 5.27
C PRO A 480 -7.39 32.11 4.38
N ILE A 481 -7.52 32.00 3.05
CA ILE A 481 -6.44 32.35 2.10
C ILE A 481 -6.20 33.87 1.96
N GLY A 482 -7.02 34.70 2.62
CA GLY A 482 -6.85 36.16 2.70
C GLY A 482 -7.23 36.93 1.43
N ARG A 483 -7.87 36.29 0.45
CA ARG A 483 -8.36 36.95 -0.78
C ARG A 483 -9.60 36.27 -1.35
N MET A 484 -10.28 36.97 -2.24
CA MET A 484 -11.30 36.38 -3.11
C MET A 484 -10.68 35.44 -4.15
N GLY A 485 -11.45 34.44 -4.56
CA GLY A 485 -11.10 33.61 -5.71
C GLY A 485 -11.38 34.34 -7.03
N THR A 486 -10.72 33.93 -8.10
CA THR A 486 -10.94 34.44 -9.45
C THR A 486 -11.88 33.53 -10.24
N ALA A 487 -12.59 34.08 -11.24
CA ALA A 487 -13.41 33.29 -12.15
C ALA A 487 -12.61 32.18 -12.86
N LEU A 488 -11.32 32.44 -13.15
CA LEU A 488 -10.43 31.48 -13.80
C LEU A 488 -10.11 30.27 -12.90
N GLU A 489 -9.95 30.46 -11.59
CA GLU A 489 -9.69 29.35 -10.65
C GLU A 489 -10.87 28.36 -10.62
N VAL A 490 -12.10 28.87 -10.67
CA VAL A 490 -13.30 28.02 -10.80
C VAL A 490 -13.35 27.37 -12.18
N ALA A 491 -13.04 28.11 -13.25
CA ALA A 491 -13.04 27.58 -14.59
C ALA A 491 -12.05 26.42 -14.77
N GLN A 492 -10.88 26.49 -14.15
CA GLN A 492 -9.88 25.41 -14.16
C GLN A 492 -10.43 24.11 -13.55
N ALA A 493 -11.11 24.22 -12.41
CA ALA A 493 -11.78 23.08 -11.78
C ALA A 493 -12.86 22.47 -12.69
N VAL A 494 -13.70 23.31 -13.32
CA VAL A 494 -14.76 22.86 -14.23
C VAL A 494 -14.19 22.17 -15.47
N VAL A 495 -13.22 22.79 -16.15
CA VAL A 495 -12.63 22.21 -17.38
C VAL A 495 -11.87 20.93 -17.08
N TRP A 496 -11.19 20.83 -15.94
CA TRP A 496 -10.61 19.57 -15.48
C TRP A 496 -11.67 18.48 -15.34
N LEU A 497 -12.80 18.77 -14.67
CA LEU A 497 -13.92 17.82 -14.49
C LEU A 497 -14.61 17.40 -15.81
N LEU A 498 -14.61 18.28 -16.82
CA LEU A 498 -15.10 17.96 -18.16
C LEU A 498 -14.13 17.06 -18.93
N SER A 499 -12.83 17.17 -18.66
CA SER A 499 -11.79 16.45 -19.40
C SER A 499 -11.66 14.98 -19.02
N ASN A 500 -10.92 14.22 -19.84
CA ASN A 500 -10.55 12.84 -19.51
C ASN A 500 -9.55 12.74 -18.34
N ALA A 501 -8.94 13.85 -17.90
CA ALA A 501 -8.03 13.85 -16.75
C ALA A 501 -8.76 13.57 -15.43
N SER A 502 -10.09 13.69 -15.39
CA SER A 502 -10.94 13.35 -14.24
C SER A 502 -11.81 12.12 -14.54
N SER A 503 -11.34 11.18 -15.36
CA SER A 503 -12.15 10.04 -15.84
C SER A 503 -12.67 9.12 -14.73
N TYR A 504 -12.01 9.08 -13.58
CA TYR A 504 -12.43 8.33 -12.39
C TYR A 504 -13.20 9.18 -11.36
N THR A 505 -13.42 10.46 -11.64
CA THR A 505 -14.14 11.38 -10.76
C THR A 505 -15.61 11.43 -11.18
N VAL A 506 -16.49 10.88 -10.34
CA VAL A 506 -17.94 10.78 -10.57
C VAL A 506 -18.68 11.09 -9.28
N GLY A 507 -19.68 11.97 -9.33
CA GLY A 507 -20.49 12.38 -8.18
C GLY A 507 -19.76 13.24 -7.16
N SER A 508 -18.60 13.78 -7.51
CA SER A 508 -17.77 14.57 -6.60
C SER A 508 -18.22 16.03 -6.57
N MET A 509 -18.15 16.65 -5.38
CA MET A 509 -18.33 18.09 -5.19
C MET A 509 -16.99 18.72 -4.84
N LEU A 510 -16.39 19.44 -5.78
CA LEU A 510 -15.09 20.09 -5.59
C LEU A 510 -15.27 21.50 -5.02
N ASP A 511 -14.72 21.73 -3.83
CA ASP A 511 -14.74 23.05 -3.18
C ASP A 511 -13.61 23.94 -3.73
N VAL A 512 -13.98 25.09 -4.32
CA VAL A 512 -13.04 26.16 -4.70
C VAL A 512 -13.28 27.33 -3.75
N GLY A 513 -12.98 27.10 -2.47
CA GLY A 513 -13.46 27.92 -1.34
C GLY A 513 -12.39 28.76 -0.62
N GLY A 514 -11.11 28.66 -0.98
CA GLY A 514 -10.04 29.41 -0.31
C GLY A 514 -9.85 29.05 1.17
N GLY A 515 -10.19 27.82 1.57
CA GLY A 515 -10.12 27.32 2.95
C GLY A 515 -11.41 27.46 3.75
N ARG A 516 -12.46 28.08 3.19
CA ARG A 516 -13.82 28.02 3.74
C ARG A 516 -14.51 26.73 3.33
#